data_AF-A0A8T5F867-F1
#
_entry.id   AF-A0A8T5F867-F1
#
_cell.length_a   1.000
_cell.length_b   1.000
_cell.length_c   1.000
_cell.angle_alpha   90.00
_cell.angle_beta   90.00
_cell.angle_gamma   90.00
#
_symmetry.space_group_name_H-M   'P 1'
#
loop_
_entity.id
_entity.type
_entity.pdbx_description
1 polymer ?
#
loop_
_entity_poly.entity_id
_entity_poly.type
_entity_poly.pdbx_seq_one_letter_code
_entity_poly.pdbx_strand_id
1 'polypeptide(L)'
;MDVVPQSRIDLFAEMESHYEKQDTEYFVKLLDDDDYVVRCRATCILVDLGGEDKVQHVAKVLKHDSNELVRHEAAFSLGQMGYSSGIEPLEDATANDPSMFVSHEAAVALG
;
A
#
# COMPACT_ATOMS: atom_id res chain seq x y z
N MET A 1 5.76 -8.35 29.85
CA MET A 1 6.10 -7.56 28.66
C MET A 1 4.98 -7.80 27.69
N ASP A 2 4.13 -6.80 27.46
CA ASP A 2 3.16 -6.90 26.37
C ASP A 2 3.95 -6.84 25.07
N VAL A 3 3.80 -7.89 24.27
CA VAL A 3 4.49 -8.07 22.98
C VAL A 3 4.00 -7.02 21.97
N VAL A 4 2.83 -6.42 22.23
CA VAL A 4 2.19 -5.39 21.41
C VAL A 4 1.81 -4.19 22.29
N PRO A 5 2.28 -2.96 21.99
CA PRO A 5 1.89 -1.77 22.74
C PRO A 5 0.38 -1.49 22.64
N GLN A 6 -0.23 -1.01 23.73
CA GLN A 6 -1.65 -0.63 23.74
C GLN A 6 -2.00 0.38 22.63
N SER A 7 -1.11 1.33 22.35
CA SER A 7 -1.27 2.31 21.27
C SER A 7 -1.46 1.67 19.89
N ARG A 8 -0.87 0.49 19.64
CA ARG A 8 -1.04 -0.24 18.39
C ARG A 8 -2.41 -0.93 18.32
N ILE A 9 -2.89 -1.44 19.45
CA ILE A 9 -4.23 -2.03 19.56
C ILE A 9 -5.28 -0.94 19.30
N ASP A 10 -5.11 0.22 19.92
CA ASP A 10 -6.02 1.35 19.77
C ASP A 10 -6.04 1.86 18.32
N LEU A 11 -4.87 1.96 17.68
CA LEU A 11 -4.77 2.34 16.27
C LEU A 11 -5.53 1.36 15.36
N PHE A 12 -5.39 0.04 15.56
CA PHE A 12 -6.10 -0.93 14.72
C PHE A 12 -7.61 -0.92 14.94
N ALA A 13 -8.08 -0.65 16.17
CA ALA A 13 -9.50 -0.43 16.42
C ALA A 13 -10.01 0.85 15.74
N GLU A 14 -9.20 1.92 15.71
CA GLU A 14 -9.53 3.15 14.97
C GLU A 14 -9.59 2.89 13.45
N MET A 15 -8.60 2.19 12.89
CA MET A 15 -8.58 1.77 11.50
C MET A 15 -9.84 0.97 11.14
N GLU A 16 -10.29 0.05 11.98
CA GLU A 16 -11.54 -0.70 11.76
C GLU A 16 -12.76 0.23 11.66
N SER A 17 -12.88 1.20 12.57
CA SER A 17 -13.98 2.17 12.53
C SER A 17 -13.96 3.08 11.29
N HIS A 18 -12.78 3.44 10.78
CA HIS A 18 -12.64 4.21 9.54
C HIS A 18 -12.88 3.36 8.29
N TYR A 19 -12.51 2.08 8.32
CA TYR A 19 -12.78 1.13 7.25
C TYR A 19 -14.29 0.95 7.04
N GLU A 20 -15.06 0.77 8.11
CA GLU A 20 -16.53 0.65 8.06
C GLU A 20 -17.21 1.88 7.43
N LYS A 21 -16.58 3.05 7.56
CA LYS A 21 -17.06 4.33 6.98
C LYS A 21 -16.51 4.59 5.58
N GLN A 22 -15.68 3.69 5.05
CA GLN A 22 -14.97 3.85 3.77
C GLN A 22 -14.14 5.14 3.70
N ASP A 23 -13.54 5.55 4.81
CA ASP A 23 -12.79 6.81 4.93
C ASP A 23 -11.43 6.71 4.22
N THR A 24 -11.45 6.95 2.91
CA THR A 24 -10.25 6.89 2.07
C THR A 24 -9.19 7.90 2.51
N GLU A 25 -9.59 9.12 2.91
CA GLU A 25 -8.64 10.16 3.29
C GLU A 25 -7.84 9.78 4.55
N TYR A 26 -8.47 9.10 5.50
CA TYR A 26 -7.80 8.57 6.68
C TYR A 26 -6.69 7.58 6.29
N PHE A 27 -6.99 6.60 5.44
CA PHE A 27 -5.99 5.61 5.02
C PHE A 27 -4.89 6.20 4.13
N VAL A 28 -5.20 7.20 3.30
CA VAL A 28 -4.19 7.92 2.52
C VAL A 28 -3.18 8.61 3.46
N LYS A 29 -3.61 9.17 4.59
CA LYS A 29 -2.68 9.77 5.57
C LYS A 29 -1.78 8.73 6.24
N LEU A 30 -2.30 7.52 6.49
CA LEU A 30 -1.52 6.42 7.08
C LEU A 30 -0.45 5.85 6.14
N LEU A 31 -0.44 6.23 4.86
CA LEU A 31 0.67 5.91 3.95
C LEU A 31 1.96 6.66 4.28
N ASP A 32 1.91 7.67 5.15
CA ASP A 32 3.08 8.41 5.63
C ASP A 32 3.44 8.08 7.09
N ASP A 33 2.83 7.05 7.68
CA ASP A 33 3.09 6.65 9.08
C ASP A 33 4.55 6.18 9.27
N ASP A 34 5.14 6.46 10.43
CA ASP A 34 6.53 6.08 10.74
C ASP A 34 6.72 4.54 10.74
N ASP A 35 5.69 3.77 11.10
CA ASP A 35 5.73 2.32 11.11
C ASP A 35 5.34 1.74 9.74
N TYR A 36 6.30 1.05 9.11
CA TYR A 36 6.10 0.40 7.82
C TYR A 36 4.95 -0.63 7.82
N VAL A 37 4.64 -1.25 8.96
CA VAL A 37 3.51 -2.19 9.07
C VAL A 37 2.17 -1.47 8.96
N VAL A 38 2.08 -0.24 9.51
CA VAL A 38 0.88 0.60 9.38
C VAL A 38 0.73 1.04 7.92
N ARG A 39 1.82 1.46 7.27
CA ARG A 39 1.81 1.82 5.84
C ARG A 39 1.42 0.65 4.94
N CYS A 40 1.96 -0.55 5.17
CA CYS A 40 1.52 -1.78 4.49
C CYS A 40 0.02 -2.00 4.67
N ARG A 41 -0.46 -1.96 5.92
CA ARG A 41 -1.88 -2.21 6.20
C ARG A 41 -2.80 -1.17 5.54
N ALA A 42 -2.40 0.09 5.56
CA ALA A 42 -3.13 1.17 4.88
C ALA A 42 -3.16 0.95 3.36
N THR A 43 -2.05 0.49 2.77
CA THR A 43 -1.98 0.12 1.35
C THR A 43 -2.97 -0.99 1.01
N CYS A 44 -3.00 -2.09 1.77
CA CYS A 44 -3.97 -3.17 1.57
C CYS A 44 -5.42 -2.68 1.66
N ILE A 45 -5.72 -1.85 2.68
CA ILE A 45 -7.08 -1.34 2.89
C ILE A 45 -7.53 -0.45 1.72
N LEU A 46 -6.65 0.36 1.14
CA LEU A 46 -7.01 1.18 -0.02
C LEU A 46 -7.39 0.33 -1.25
N VAL A 47 -6.80 -0.86 -1.41
CA VAL A 47 -7.22 -1.84 -2.43
C VAL A 47 -8.59 -2.41 -2.11
N ASP A 48 -8.81 -2.84 -0.86
CA ASP A 48 -10.08 -3.41 -0.41
C ASP A 48 -11.25 -2.42 -0.54
N LEU A 49 -11.01 -1.14 -0.27
CA LEU A 49 -11.99 -0.06 -0.48
C LEU A 49 -12.31 0.15 -1.96
N GLY A 50 -11.34 -0.10 -2.83
CA GLY A 50 -11.48 -0.07 -4.27
C GLY A 50 -11.72 1.32 -4.86
N GLY A 51 -11.59 1.39 -6.19
CA GLY A 51 -11.77 2.60 -6.98
C GLY A 51 -10.46 3.09 -7.59
N GLU A 52 -10.54 3.49 -8.86
CA GLU A 52 -9.39 3.95 -9.64
C GLU A 52 -8.75 5.21 -9.06
N ASP A 53 -9.51 6.04 -8.33
CA ASP A 53 -9.02 7.25 -7.67
C ASP A 53 -7.93 6.99 -6.61
N LYS A 54 -7.79 5.75 -6.12
CA LYS A 54 -6.76 5.35 -5.16
C LYS A 54 -5.46 4.87 -5.80
N VAL A 55 -5.47 4.56 -7.10
CA VAL A 55 -4.29 4.06 -7.84
C VAL A 55 -3.12 5.03 -7.71
N GLN A 56 -3.37 6.33 -7.83
CA GLN A 56 -2.32 7.35 -7.70
C GLN A 56 -1.67 7.38 -6.31
N HIS A 57 -2.38 6.99 -5.25
CA HIS A 57 -1.85 6.95 -3.89
C HIS A 57 -0.96 5.73 -3.72
N VAL A 58 -1.43 4.56 -4.14
CA VAL A 58 -0.65 3.31 -4.10
C VAL A 58 0.58 3.39 -5.03
N ALA A 59 0.47 4.02 -6.20
CA ALA A 59 1.59 4.25 -7.10
C ALA A 59 2.69 5.12 -6.49
N LYS A 60 2.33 6.13 -5.68
CA LYS A 60 3.32 6.94 -4.93
C LYS A 60 4.06 6.09 -3.90
N VAL A 61 3.35 5.18 -3.21
CA VAL A 61 3.97 4.24 -2.25
C VAL A 61 4.97 3.34 -2.99
N LEU A 62 4.55 2.72 -4.10
CA LEU A 62 5.42 1.89 -4.94
C LEU A 62 6.68 2.65 -5.39
N LYS A 63 6.59 3.94 -5.68
CA LYS A 63 7.72 4.71 -6.20
C LYS A 63 8.64 5.26 -5.10
N HIS A 64 8.10 5.57 -3.93
CA HIS A 64 8.78 6.45 -2.96
C HIS A 64 8.95 5.86 -1.56
N ASP A 65 8.30 4.75 -1.20
CA ASP A 65 8.47 4.20 0.14
C ASP A 65 9.90 3.72 0.37
N SER A 66 10.46 4.08 1.52
CA SER A 66 11.82 3.68 1.91
C SER A 66 11.96 2.17 2.16
N ASN A 67 10.88 1.49 2.52
CA ASN A 67 10.86 0.07 2.87
C ASN A 67 10.41 -0.77 1.67
N GLU A 68 11.24 -1.72 1.25
CA GLU A 68 10.96 -2.59 0.10
C GLU A 68 9.73 -3.49 0.30
N LEU A 69 9.38 -3.86 1.53
CA LEU A 69 8.17 -4.65 1.80
C LEU A 69 6.91 -3.83 1.54
N VAL A 70 6.94 -2.53 1.85
CA VAL A 70 5.80 -1.63 1.58
C VAL A 70 5.68 -1.38 0.08
N ARG A 71 6.81 -1.18 -0.62
CA ARG A 71 6.80 -1.06 -2.08
C ARG A 71 6.32 -2.35 -2.77
N HIS A 72 6.76 -3.52 -2.30
CA HIS A 72 6.26 -4.80 -2.78
C HIS A 72 4.74 -4.91 -2.60
N GLU A 73 4.22 -4.60 -1.41
CA GLU A 73 2.78 -4.60 -1.14
C GLU A 73 2.04 -3.65 -2.10
N ALA A 74 2.61 -2.48 -2.40
CA ALA A 74 2.03 -1.55 -3.36
C ALA A 74 2.03 -2.08 -4.79
N ALA A 75 3.08 -2.79 -5.23
CA ALA A 75 3.10 -3.47 -6.53
C ALA A 75 2.01 -4.54 -6.63
N PHE A 76 1.96 -5.43 -5.64
CA PHE A 76 0.93 -6.48 -5.53
C PHE A 76 -0.48 -5.87 -5.56
N SER A 77 -0.68 -4.83 -4.75
CA SER A 77 -1.94 -4.07 -4.63
C SER A 77 -2.40 -3.49 -5.97
N LEU A 78 -1.50 -2.84 -6.73
CA LEU A 78 -1.84 -2.30 -8.05
C LEU A 78 -2.24 -3.41 -9.03
N GLY A 79 -1.54 -4.55 -9.01
CA GLY A 79 -1.91 -5.73 -9.80
C GLY A 79 -3.31 -6.25 -9.45
N GLN A 80 -3.64 -6.34 -8.15
CA GLN A 80 -4.97 -6.76 -7.69
C GLN A 80 -6.08 -5.78 -8.10
N MET A 81 -5.81 -4.48 -8.08
CA MET A 81 -6.79 -3.46 -8.48
C MET A 81 -7.14 -3.55 -9.97
N GLY A 82 -6.17 -3.91 -10.83
CA GLY A 82 -6.39 -4.20 -12.25
C GLY A 82 -6.78 -2.99 -13.12
N TYR A 83 -6.57 -1.75 -12.64
CA TYR A 83 -6.82 -0.54 -13.43
C TYR A 83 -5.64 -0.23 -14.35
N SER A 84 -5.94 0.21 -15.58
CA SER A 84 -4.91 0.58 -16.57
C SER A 84 -4.02 1.73 -16.11
N SER A 85 -4.51 2.61 -15.24
CA SER A 85 -3.72 3.68 -14.61
C SER A 85 -2.59 3.16 -13.70
N GLY A 86 -2.62 1.88 -13.32
CA GLY A 86 -1.54 1.22 -12.58
C GLY A 86 -0.40 0.71 -13.45
N ILE A 87 -0.57 0.64 -14.78
CA ILE A 87 0.42 0.04 -15.69
C ILE A 87 1.74 0.83 -15.68
N GLU A 88 1.70 2.15 -15.90
CA GLU A 88 2.92 2.97 -15.96
C GLU A 88 3.75 2.91 -14.65
N PRO A 89 3.15 3.04 -13.44
CA PRO A 89 3.87 2.81 -12.19
C PRO A 89 4.50 1.42 -12.05
N LEU A 90 3.80 0.37 -12.50
CA LEU A 90 4.30 -1.01 -12.44
C LEU A 90 5.47 -1.22 -13.42
N GLU A 91 5.38 -0.70 -14.65
CA GLU A 91 6.48 -0.75 -15.63
C GLU A 91 7.73 -0.03 -15.11
N ASP A 92 7.57 1.13 -14.48
CA ASP A 92 8.66 1.86 -13.84
C ASP A 92 9.31 1.02 -12.74
N ALA A 93 8.51 0.39 -11.87
CA ALA A 93 9.03 -0.45 -10.80
C ALA A 93 9.74 -1.71 -11.32
N THR A 94 9.22 -2.36 -12.36
CA THR A 94 9.87 -3.51 -13.01
C THR A 94 11.24 -3.13 -13.58
N ALA A 95 11.37 -1.94 -14.16
CA ALA A 95 12.62 -1.51 -14.79
C ALA A 95 13.62 -0.90 -13.80
N ASN A 96 13.15 -0.19 -12.78
CA ASN A 96 13.95 0.76 -12.03
C ASN A 96 13.96 0.56 -10.50
N ASP A 97 13.10 -0.30 -9.91
CA ASP A 97 13.16 -0.52 -8.47
C ASP A 97 14.48 -1.20 -8.08
N PRO A 98 15.21 -0.70 -7.05
CA PRO A 98 16.48 -1.27 -6.64
C PRO A 98 16.35 -2.67 -6.02
N SER A 99 15.16 -3.05 -5.57
CA SER A 99 14.90 -4.36 -4.98
C SER A 99 14.42 -5.35 -6.06
N MET A 100 15.12 -6.48 -6.19
CA MET A 100 14.66 -7.59 -7.02
C MET A 100 13.33 -8.17 -6.54
N PHE A 101 13.00 -8.00 -5.25
CA PHE A 101 11.73 -8.45 -4.70
C PHE A 101 10.55 -7.62 -5.23
N VAL A 102 10.71 -6.30 -5.26
CA VAL A 102 9.68 -5.37 -5.76
C VAL A 102 9.56 -5.44 -7.27
N SER A 103 10.67 -5.42 -8.01
CA SER A 103 10.65 -5.48 -9.48
C SER A 103 10.08 -6.81 -10.00
N HIS A 104 10.32 -7.93 -9.31
CA HIS A 104 9.68 -9.21 -9.63
C HIS A 104 8.17 -9.15 -9.44
N GLU A 105 7.69 -8.64 -8.29
CA GLU A 105 6.26 -8.52 -8.02
C GLU A 105 5.58 -7.57 -9.00
N ALA A 106 6.21 -6.43 -9.34
CA ALA A 106 5.69 -5.51 -10.33
C ALA A 106 5.55 -6.16 -11.72
N ALA A 107 6.50 -7.02 -12.10
CA ALA A 107 6.39 -7.79 -13.34
C ALA A 107 5.23 -8.81 -13.29
N VAL A 108 5.06 -9.50 -12.16
CA VAL A 108 3.93 -10.43 -11.94
C VAL A 108 2.58 -9.70 -12.03
N ALA A 109 2.50 -8.50 -11.45
CA ALA A 109 1.30 -7.66 -11.49
C ALA A 109 0.91 -7.21 -12.91
N LEU A 110 1.87 -7.13 -13.84
CA LEU A 110 1.62 -6.78 -15.24
C LEU A 110 1.13 -7.99 -16.09
N GLY A 111 1.33 -9.22 -15.61
CA GLY A 111 0.93 -10.47 -16.28
C GLY A 111 2.03 -11.10 -17.12
#